data_AF-A0A0X3NG02-F1
#
_entry.id   AF-A0A0X3NG02-F1
#
_cell.length_a   1.000
_cell.length_b   1.000
_cell.length_c   1.000
_cell.angle_alpha   90.00
_cell.angle_beta   90.00
_cell.angle_gamma   90.00
#
_symmetry.space_group_name_H-M   'P 1'
#
loop_
_entity.id
_entity.type
_entity.pdbx_description
1 polymer ?
#
loop_
_entity_poly.entity_id
_entity_poly.type
_entity_poly.pdbx_seq_one_letter_code
_entity_poly.pdbx_strand_id
1 'polypeptide(L)'
;MPPLRGEAVQVVKVNEESGQHCLELDEGALKRILCKPELQHKKVVVVSVAGAFRKGKSFLLDFFLRFMTSDDPKNWLGDPTAPLVGFHWRGGADRDTSGILMWSEP
;
A
#
# COMPACT_ATOMS: atom_id res chain seq x y z
N MET A 1 0.98 -2.17 19.65
CA MET A 1 0.74 -1.09 18.67
C MET A 1 -0.76 -0.93 18.49
N PRO A 2 -1.29 0.29 18.29
CA PRO A 2 -2.66 0.45 17.84
C PRO A 2 -2.85 -0.28 16.50
N PRO A 3 -4.04 -0.82 16.22
CA PRO A 3 -4.32 -1.43 14.92
C PRO A 3 -4.15 -0.37 13.82
N LEU A 4 -3.53 -0.76 12.71
CA LEU A 4 -3.45 0.10 11.54
C LEU A 4 -4.88 0.45 11.10
N ARG A 5 -5.14 1.75 10.95
CA ARG A 5 -6.36 2.24 10.33
C ARG A 5 -6.15 2.13 8.83
N GLY A 6 -6.43 0.96 8.26
CA GLY A 6 -6.35 0.75 6.81
C GLY A 6 -5.80 -0.62 6.42
N GLU A 7 -5.88 -0.88 5.13
CA GLU A 7 -5.46 -2.12 4.49
C GLU A 7 -4.93 -1.83 3.08
N ALA A 8 -4.13 -2.76 2.56
CA ALA A 8 -3.68 -2.72 1.18
C ALA A 8 -4.82 -3.19 0.26
N VAL A 9 -5.31 -2.29 -0.59
CA VAL A 9 -6.41 -2.55 -1.52
C VAL A 9 -5.86 -2.62 -2.94
N GLN A 10 -6.15 -3.69 -3.67
CA GLN A 10 -5.79 -3.80 -5.07
C GLN A 10 -6.70 -2.91 -5.92
N VAL A 11 -6.11 -1.90 -6.56
CA VAL A 11 -6.83 -0.96 -7.44
C VAL A 11 -6.58 -1.24 -8.91
N VAL A 12 -5.46 -1.89 -9.26
CA VAL A 12 -5.21 -2.40 -10.61
C VAL A 12 -4.83 -3.86 -10.55
N LYS A 13 -5.53 -4.69 -11.33
CA LYS A 13 -5.27 -6.12 -11.51
C LYS A 13 -4.58 -6.36 -12.84
N VAL A 14 -3.66 -7.33 -12.87
CA VAL A 14 -3.06 -7.83 -14.10
C VAL A 14 -3.73 -9.16 -14.41
N ASN A 15 -4.44 -9.22 -15.53
CA ASN A 15 -5.06 -10.45 -16.00
C ASN A 15 -4.07 -11.15 -16.94
N GLU A 16 -3.62 -12.34 -16.54
CA GLU A 16 -2.67 -13.16 -17.29
C GLU A 16 -3.35 -14.36 -17.98
N GLU A 17 -4.67 -14.53 -17.83
CA GLU A 17 -5.40 -15.75 -18.27
C GLU A 17 -5.65 -15.81 -19.79
N SER A 18 -5.69 -14.67 -20.49
CA SER A 18 -6.10 -14.61 -21.90
C SER A 18 -4.94 -14.54 -22.91
N GLY A 19 -3.68 -14.62 -22.45
CA GLY A 19 -2.50 -14.41 -23.30
C GLY A 19 -2.31 -12.95 -23.76
N GLN A 20 -3.27 -12.08 -23.48
CA GLN A 20 -3.14 -10.63 -23.57
C GLN A 20 -2.87 -10.09 -22.17
N HIS A 21 -1.81 -9.27 -22.03
CA HIS A 21 -1.51 -8.56 -20.80
C HIS A 21 -2.54 -7.44 -20.57
N CYS A 22 -3.71 -7.79 -20.06
CA CYS A 22 -4.79 -6.85 -19.79
C CYS A 22 -4.66 -6.29 -18.37
N LEU A 23 -4.77 -4.96 -18.26
CA LEU A 23 -4.84 -4.26 -16.99
C LEU A 23 -6.30 -3.90 -16.71
N GLU A 24 -6.80 -4.31 -15.54
CA GLU A 24 -8.16 -4.03 -15.10
C GLU A 24 -8.13 -3.08 -13.92
N LEU A 25 -8.82 -1.94 -14.05
CA LEU A 25 -8.98 -0.95 -12.98
C LEU A 25 -10.20 -1.29 -12.14
N ASP A 26 -10.02 -1.44 -10.83
CA ASP A 26 -11.12 -1.53 -9.88
C ASP A 26 -11.57 -0.11 -9.48
N GLU A 27 -12.45 0.47 -10.30
CA GLU A 27 -13.00 1.81 -10.04
C GLU A 27 -13.74 1.89 -8.71
N GLY A 28 -14.40 0.80 -8.28
CA GLY A 28 -15.16 0.76 -7.04
C GLY A 28 -14.24 0.89 -5.84
N ALA A 29 -13.16 0.10 -5.83
CA ALA A 29 -12.11 0.18 -4.82
C ALA A 29 -11.47 1.58 -4.79
N LEU A 30 -11.12 2.14 -5.95
CA LEU A 30 -10.48 3.46 -6.03
C LEU A 30 -11.40 4.58 -5.53
N LYS A 31 -12.68 4.57 -5.93
CA LYS A 31 -13.68 5.55 -5.46
C LYS A 31 -13.89 5.47 -3.95
N ARG A 32 -13.92 4.27 -3.38
CA ARG A 32 -14.04 4.07 -1.92
C ARG A 32 -12.89 4.70 -1.14
N ILE A 33 -11.69 4.75 -1.73
CA ILE A 33 -10.50 5.33 -1.09
C ILE A 33 -10.45 6.84 -1.29
N LEU A 34 -10.60 7.33 -2.52
CA LEU A 34 -10.32 8.72 -2.88
C LEU A 34 -11.53 9.65 -2.87
N CYS A 35 -12.77 9.12 -2.96
CA CYS A 35 -13.99 9.93 -3.04
C CYS A 35 -14.71 10.10 -1.69
N LYS A 36 -14.01 9.87 -0.57
CA LYS A 36 -14.56 10.12 0.77
C LYS A 36 -14.86 11.62 0.96
N PRO A 37 -15.99 12.02 1.56
CA PRO A 37 -16.34 13.43 1.76
C PRO A 37 -15.24 14.25 2.44
N GLU A 38 -14.55 13.68 3.42
CA GLU A 38 -13.47 14.30 4.18
C GLU A 38 -12.18 14.55 3.38
N LEU A 39 -12.06 13.95 2.20
CA LEU A 39 -10.93 14.14 1.27
C LEU A 39 -11.26 15.13 0.15
N GLN A 40 -12.53 15.51 0.00
CA GLN A 40 -12.95 16.44 -1.04
C GLN A 40 -12.22 17.78 -0.89
N HIS A 41 -11.78 18.33 -2.02
CA HIS A 41 -11.06 19.61 -2.11
C HIS A 41 -9.67 19.66 -1.45
N LYS A 42 -9.13 18.53 -0.98
CA LYS A 42 -7.74 18.46 -0.50
C LYS A 42 -6.78 18.30 -1.68
N LYS A 43 -5.59 18.88 -1.55
CA LYS A 43 -4.47 18.59 -2.47
C LYS A 43 -3.97 17.17 -2.21
N VAL A 44 -3.65 16.46 -3.27
CA VAL A 44 -3.20 15.06 -3.20
C VAL A 44 -1.72 14.97 -3.51
N VAL A 45 -1.01 14.16 -2.73
CA VAL A 45 0.36 13.72 -3.02
C VAL A 45 0.32 12.21 -3.20
N VAL A 46 0.85 11.73 -4.32
CA VAL A 46 0.94 10.29 -4.60
C VAL A 46 2.38 9.85 -4.41
N VAL A 47 2.62 8.96 -3.45
CA VAL A 47 3.90 8.30 -3.25
C VAL A 47 3.81 6.89 -3.80
N SER A 48 4.69 6.55 -4.74
CA SER A 48 4.74 5.23 -5.40
C SER A 48 6.13 4.65 -5.31
N VAL A 49 6.20 3.34 -5.08
CA VAL A 49 7.45 2.57 -5.12
C VAL A 49 7.31 1.50 -6.20
N ALA A 50 8.02 1.69 -7.31
CA ALA A 50 8.05 0.77 -8.44
C ALA A 50 9.45 0.20 -8.64
N GLY A 51 9.54 -0.97 -9.28
CA GLY A 51 10.82 -1.61 -9.61
C GLY A 51 10.76 -3.12 -9.59
N ALA A 52 11.93 -3.74 -9.80
CA ALA A 52 12.07 -5.18 -9.93
C ALA A 52 11.45 -5.96 -8.75
N PHE A 53 10.99 -7.17 -9.06
CA PHE A 53 10.43 -8.08 -8.07
C PHE A 53 11.48 -8.47 -7.01
N ARG A 54 11.04 -8.68 -5.75
CA ARG A 54 11.88 -8.99 -4.57
C ARG A 54 12.95 -7.96 -4.18
N LYS A 55 12.70 -6.67 -4.40
CA LYS A 55 13.58 -5.58 -3.94
C LYS A 55 13.06 -4.85 -2.69
N GLY A 56 12.20 -5.49 -1.90
CA GLY A 56 11.72 -4.94 -0.63
C GLY A 56 10.78 -3.74 -0.74
N LYS A 57 9.98 -3.65 -1.82
CA LYS A 57 9.09 -2.49 -2.06
C LYS A 57 8.00 -2.34 -1.00
N SER A 58 7.22 -3.40 -0.75
CA SER A 58 6.19 -3.42 0.29
C SER A 58 6.80 -3.17 1.68
N PHE A 59 7.96 -3.76 1.96
CA PHE A 59 8.72 -3.54 3.19
C PHE A 59 9.07 -2.06 3.40
N LEU A 60 9.52 -1.35 2.34
CA LEU A 60 9.75 0.09 2.41
C LEU A 60 8.46 0.89 2.66
N LEU A 61 7.38 0.54 1.94
CA LEU A 61 6.08 1.21 2.10
C LEU A 61 5.54 1.08 3.53
N ASP A 62 5.75 -0.05 4.19
CA ASP A 62 5.32 -0.21 5.58
C ASP A 62 6.08 0.70 6.57
N PHE A 63 7.34 1.07 6.28
CA PHE A 63 8.02 2.12 7.06
C PHE A 63 7.39 3.49 6.85
N PHE A 64 6.91 3.79 5.64
CA PHE A 64 6.15 5.02 5.40
C PHE A 64 4.84 4.99 6.17
N LEU A 65 4.12 3.86 6.19
CA LEU A 65 2.92 3.72 7.01
C LEU A 65 3.22 3.94 8.49
N ARG A 66 4.31 3.35 9.01
CA ARG A 66 4.73 3.55 10.39
C ARG A 66 5.06 5.02 10.69
N PHE A 67 5.74 5.71 9.78
CA PHE A 67 6.02 7.15 9.90
C PHE A 67 4.73 7.99 9.91
N MET A 68 3.83 7.77 8.94
CA MET A 68 2.60 8.55 8.76
C MET A 68 1.56 8.34 9.86
N THR A 69 1.60 7.18 10.54
CA THR A 69 0.65 6.82 11.60
C THR A 69 1.22 7.00 13.01
N SER A 70 2.45 7.49 13.14
CA SER A 70 3.09 7.67 14.44
C SER A 70 2.57 8.90 15.18
N ASP A 71 2.20 8.71 16.45
CA ASP A 71 1.89 9.79 17.38
C ASP A 71 3.15 10.46 17.98
N ASP A 72 4.35 9.88 17.77
CA ASP A 72 5.64 10.44 18.22
C ASP A 72 6.58 10.67 17.03
N PRO A 73 6.60 11.87 16.44
CA PRO A 73 7.46 12.20 15.31
C PRO A 73 8.96 12.05 15.61
N LYS A 74 9.39 12.11 16.87
CA LYS A 74 10.82 11.98 17.25
C LYS A 74 11.23 10.52 17.37
N ASN A 75 10.30 9.62 17.66
CA ASN A 75 10.54 8.19 17.78
C ASN A 75 9.59 7.38 16.88
N TRP A 76 9.36 7.86 15.66
CA TRP A 76 8.37 7.27 14.76
C TRP A 76 8.65 5.82 14.39
N LEU A 77 9.93 5.43 14.38
CA LEU A 77 10.37 4.06 14.10
C LEU A 77 9.91 3.07 15.18
N GLY A 78 9.70 3.57 16.39
CA GLY A 78 9.19 2.83 17.53
C GLY A 78 10.13 1.73 18.01
N ASP A 79 9.54 0.71 18.63
CA ASP A 79 10.25 -0.47 19.13
C ASP A 79 10.93 -1.23 17.98
N PRO A 80 12.27 -1.44 18.03
CA PRO A 80 13.01 -2.18 17.02
C PRO A 80 12.57 -3.64 16.84
N THR A 81 11.91 -4.21 17.86
CA THR A 81 11.43 -5.60 17.85
C THR A 81 9.99 -5.73 17.36
N ALA A 82 9.26 -4.61 17.28
CA ALA A 82 7.86 -4.64 16.90
C ALA A 82 7.69 -4.93 15.40
N PRO A 83 6.79 -5.84 15.03
CA PRO A 83 6.63 -6.29 13.65
C PRO A 83 6.20 -5.14 12.74
N LEU A 84 6.69 -5.19 11.51
CA LEU A 84 6.26 -4.28 10.46
C LEU A 84 4.98 -4.84 9.83
N VAL A 85 3.95 -4.01 9.78
CA VAL A 85 2.59 -4.37 9.34
C VAL A 85 2.13 -3.37 8.29
N GLY A 86 1.28 -3.79 7.36
CA GLY A 86 0.80 -2.94 6.28
C GLY A 86 0.51 -3.71 5.01
N PHE A 87 1.24 -3.40 3.94
CA PHE A 87 1.20 -4.16 2.70
C PHE A 87 1.67 -5.59 2.94
N HIS A 88 1.04 -6.56 2.28
CA HIS A 88 1.53 -7.93 2.36
C HIS A 88 2.95 -8.01 1.78
N TRP A 89 3.85 -8.64 2.53
CA TRP A 89 5.19 -8.99 2.10
C TRP A 89 5.63 -10.26 2.80
N ARG A 90 6.38 -11.09 2.06
CA ARG A 90 7.06 -12.27 2.62
C ARG A 90 8.45 -12.42 2.02
N GLY A 91 9.34 -13.03 2.80
CA GLY A 91 10.58 -13.60 2.25
C GLY A 91 10.24 -14.80 1.36
N GLY A 92 11.05 -15.06 0.34
CA GLY A 92 10.88 -16.21 -0.55
C GLY A 92 10.97 -15.88 -2.03
N ALA A 93 10.81 -16.90 -2.86
CA ALA A 93 10.96 -16.77 -4.31
C ALA A 93 9.64 -16.35 -5.00
N ASP A 94 8.48 -16.66 -4.48
CA ASP A 94 7.28 -16.49 -5.30
C ASP A 94 6.78 -15.06 -5.34
N ARG A 95 6.25 -14.65 -6.52
CA ARG A 95 5.65 -13.33 -6.75
C ARG A 95 4.62 -13.04 -5.67
N ASP A 96 4.75 -11.88 -5.03
CA ASP A 96 3.91 -11.51 -3.88
C ASP A 96 2.91 -10.40 -4.20
N THR A 97 3.32 -9.40 -4.99
CA THR A 97 2.44 -8.31 -5.44
C THR A 97 2.35 -8.28 -6.97
N SER A 98 1.13 -8.24 -7.52
CA SER A 98 0.82 -7.99 -8.93
C SER A 98 -0.09 -6.78 -9.09
N GLY A 99 0.07 -6.05 -10.19
CA GLY A 99 -0.68 -4.82 -10.44
C GLY A 99 -0.31 -3.68 -9.49
N ILE A 100 -1.31 -2.91 -9.05
CA ILE A 100 -1.13 -1.75 -8.16
C ILE A 100 -2.02 -1.93 -6.93
N LEU A 101 -1.40 -1.82 -5.76
CA LEU A 101 -2.08 -1.73 -4.48
C LEU A 101 -2.01 -0.29 -3.96
N MET A 102 -3.06 0.15 -3.29
CA MET A 102 -3.19 1.45 -2.65
C MET A 102 -3.61 1.25 -1.20
N TRP A 103 -3.08 2.08 -0.30
CA TRP A 103 -3.50 2.06 1.10
C TRP A 103 -4.89 2.67 1.25
N SER A 104 -5.78 2.06 2.03
CA SER A 104 -7.20 2.47 2.09
C SER A 104 -7.50 3.72 2.92
N GLU A 105 -6.53 4.20 3.69
CA GLU A 105 -6.63 5.41 4.52
C GLU A 105 -5.58 6.46 4.09
N PRO A 106 -5.95 7.39 3.18
CA PRO A 106 -5.08 8.45 2.68
C PRO A 106 -4.77 9.57 3.69
#